data_AF-A0A1Z4LIN0-F1
#
_entry.id   AF-A0A1Z4LIN0-F1
#
_cell.length_a   1.000
_cell.length_b   1.000
_cell.length_c   1.000
_cell.angle_alpha   90.00
_cell.angle_beta   90.00
_cell.angle_gamma   90.00
#
_symmetry.space_group_name_H-M   'P 1'
#
loop_
_entity.id
_entity.type
_entity.pdbx_description
1 polymer ?
#
loop_
_entity_poly.entity_id
_entity_poly.type
_entity_poly.pdbx_seq_one_letter_code
_entity_poly.pdbx_strand_id
1 'polypeptide(L)' 'MSALTEALKRFEHWLWNNHPKRANSLPSGLTSEEINYMAQSLPFSLSEEIKELYQWSNGCSTGLVTLSIYCDEIIGFMP' A
#
# COMPACT_ATOMS: atom_id res chain seq x y z
N MET A 1 -1.91 5.39 -17.69
CA MET A 1 -1.94 5.50 -16.22
C MET A 1 -3.38 5.39 -15.79
N SER A 2 -3.70 4.49 -14.85
CA SER A 2 -5.07 4.30 -14.37
C SER A 2 -5.47 5.41 -13.40
N ALA A 3 -6.78 5.51 -13.11
CA ALA A 3 -7.27 6.41 -12.07
C ALA A 3 -6.68 6.07 -10.68
N LEU A 4 -6.42 4.78 -10.43
CA LEU A 4 -5.77 4.31 -9.21
C LEU A 4 -4.33 4.81 -9.13
N THR A 5 -3.54 4.67 -10.19
CA THR A 5 -2.13 5.11 -10.17
C THR A 5 -2.01 6.61 -9.90
N GLU A 6 -2.90 7.42 -10.48
CA GLU A 6 -2.94 8.87 -10.23
C GLU A 6 -3.34 9.20 -8.78
N ALA A 7 -4.33 8.48 -8.23
CA ALA A 7 -4.72 8.64 -6.83
C ALA A 7 -3.57 8.26 -5.88
N LEU A 8 -2.86 7.16 -6.15
CA LEU A 8 -1.72 6.70 -5.34
C LEU A 8 -0.56 7.69 -5.37
N LYS A 9 -0.24 8.27 -6.53
CA LYS A 9 0.77 9.34 -6.64
C LYS A 9 0.41 10.58 -5.81
N ARG A 10 -0.86 11.01 -5.87
CA ARG A 10 -1.34 12.15 -5.06
C ARG A 10 -1.26 11.84 -3.57
N PHE A 11 -1.62 10.62 -3.18
CA PHE A 11 -1.53 10.16 -1.80
C PHE A 11 -0.08 10.10 -1.33
N GLU A 12 0.83 9.53 -2.12
CA GLU A 12 2.25 9.48 -1.83
C GLU A 12 2.84 10.88 -1.65
N HIS A 13 2.51 11.81 -2.54
CA HIS A 13 2.95 13.20 -2.43
C HIS A 13 2.45 13.85 -1.12
N TRP A 14 1.17 13.66 -0.79
CA TRP A 14 0.62 14.14 0.47
C TRP A 14 1.31 13.49 1.68
N LEU A 15 1.59 12.19 1.61
CA LEU A 15 2.23 11.44 2.70
C LEU A 15 3.66 11.92 2.96
N TRP A 16 4.44 12.16 1.91
CA TRP A 16 5.79 12.72 2.04
C TRP A 16 5.79 14.13 2.67
N ASN A 17 4.82 14.96 2.29
CA ASN A 17 4.74 16.33 2.80
C ASN A 17 4.26 16.42 4.25
N ASN A 18 3.35 15.54 4.67
CA ASN A 18 2.70 15.63 5.99
C ASN A 18 3.27 14.63 7.01
N HIS A 19 3.68 13.44 6.55
CA HIS A 19 4.15 12.35 7.41
C HIS A 19 5.37 11.62 6.82
N PRO A 20 6.52 12.30 6.63
CA PRO A 20 7.69 11.73 5.95
C PRO A 20 8.26 10.48 6.64
N LYS A 21 8.15 10.36 7.97
CA LYS A 21 8.55 9.13 8.69
C LYS A 21 7.71 7.92 8.26
N ARG A 22 6.41 8.12 8.02
CA ARG A 22 5.52 7.07 7.54
C ARG A 22 5.79 6.75 6.08
N ALA A 23 5.99 7.77 5.25
CA ALA A 23 6.38 7.58 3.85
C ALA A 23 7.65 6.71 3.73
N ASN A 24 8.68 6.99 4.55
CA ASN A 24 9.91 6.18 4.59
C ASN A 24 9.71 4.76 5.12
N SER A 25 8.66 4.51 5.91
CA SER A 25 8.37 3.18 6.47
C SER A 25 7.59 2.29 5.52
N LEU A 26 7.06 2.85 4.41
CA LEU A 26 6.37 2.04 3.41
C LEU A 26 7.38 1.13 2.70
N PRO A 27 7.13 -0.19 2.66
CA PRO A 27 7.87 -1.09 1.81
C PRO A 27 7.77 -0.65 0.36
N SER A 28 8.89 -0.80 -0.36
CA SER A 28 8.91 -0.63 -1.81
C SER A 28 7.85 -1.50 -2.48
N GLY A 29 7.30 -0.99 -3.58
CA GLY A 29 6.42 -1.77 -4.44
C GLY A 29 7.11 -2.98 -5.05
N LEU A 30 6.31 -3.97 -5.41
CA LEU A 30 6.75 -5.22 -6.01
C LEU A 30 6.82 -5.12 -7.53
N THR A 31 7.68 -5.92 -8.15
CA THR A 31 7.66 -6.08 -9.60
C THR A 31 6.50 -6.96 -10.05
N SER A 32 6.14 -6.88 -11.33
CA SER A 32 5.14 -7.76 -11.93
C SER A 32 5.52 -9.24 -11.77
N GLU A 33 6.80 -9.59 -11.87
CA GLU A 33 7.31 -10.94 -11.70
C GLU A 33 7.11 -11.44 -10.26
N GLU A 34 7.43 -10.62 -9.26
CA GLU A 34 7.23 -10.94 -7.84
C GLU A 34 5.75 -11.13 -7.52
N ILE A 35 4.88 -10.24 -8.03
CA ILE A 35 3.43 -10.34 -7.86
C ILE A 35 2.91 -11.63 -8.50
N ASN A 36 3.31 -11.92 -9.73
CA ASN A 36 2.89 -13.12 -10.44
C ASN A 36 3.37 -14.38 -9.71
N TYR A 37 4.61 -14.39 -9.21
CA TYR A 37 5.15 -15.51 -8.45
C TYR A 37 4.36 -15.77 -7.17
N MET A 38 4.03 -14.74 -6.39
CA MET A 38 3.23 -14.90 -5.17
C MET A 38 1.78 -15.29 -5.47
N ALA A 39 1.20 -14.72 -6.52
CA ALA A 39 -0.17 -14.99 -6.94
C ALA A 39 -0.39 -16.41 -7.49
N GLN A 40 0.66 -17.12 -7.91
CA GLN A 40 0.55 -18.53 -8.35
C GLN A 40 -0.08 -19.44 -7.29
N SER A 41 0.08 -19.10 -6.01
CA SER A 41 -0.46 -19.87 -4.89
C SER A 41 -1.95 -19.60 -4.63
N LEU A 42 -2.54 -18.57 -5.24
CA LEU A 42 -3.92 -18.17 -5.01
C LEU A 42 -4.88 -18.96 -5.91
N PRO A 43 -6.07 -19.31 -5.42
CA PRO A 43 -7.09 -19.96 -6.24
C PRO A 43 -7.81 -18.99 -7.21
N PHE A 44 -7.31 -17.76 -7.35
CA PHE A 44 -7.87 -16.70 -8.20
C PHE A 44 -6.76 -15.81 -8.79
N SER A 45 -7.08 -15.14 -9.89
CA SER A 45 -6.19 -14.17 -10.52
C SER A 45 -6.39 -12.78 -9.91
N LEU A 46 -5.28 -12.06 -9.69
CA LEU A 46 -5.33 -10.66 -9.29
C LEU A 46 -5.75 -9.79 -10.49
N SER A 47 -6.66 -8.83 -10.24
CA SER A 47 -6.99 -7.80 -11.24
C SER A 47 -5.81 -6.85 -11.43
N GLU A 48 -5.78 -6.14 -12.56
CA GLU A 48 -4.74 -5.16 -12.85
C GLU A 48 -4.67 -4.06 -11.78
N GLU A 49 -5.81 -3.59 -11.26
CA GLU A 49 -5.86 -2.59 -10.18
C GLU A 49 -5.17 -3.08 -8.90
N ILE A 50 -5.34 -4.36 -8.54
CA ILE A 50 -4.68 -4.93 -7.37
C ILE A 50 -3.17 -5.06 -7.61
N LYS A 51 -2.75 -5.42 -8.83
CA LYS A 51 -1.33 -5.46 -9.19
C LYS A 51 -0.70 -4.06 -9.11
N GLU A 52 -1.38 -3.03 -9.63
CA GLU A 52 -0.94 -1.64 -9.55
C GLU A 52 -0.78 -1.18 -8.10
N LEU A 53 -1.66 -1.61 -7.19
CA LEU A 53 -1.54 -1.31 -5.76
C LEU A 53 -0.28 -1.94 -5.15
N TYR A 54 0.01 -3.21 -5.44
CA TYR A 54 1.21 -3.89 -4.97
C TYR A 54 2.49 -3.36 -5.61
N GLN A 55 2.43 -2.86 -6.85
CA GLN A 55 3.53 -2.15 -7.50
C GLN A 55 3.79 -0.78 -6.89
N TRP A 56 2.81 -0.17 -6.24
CA TRP A 56 3.00 1.08 -5.50
C TRP A 56 3.65 0.85 -4.14
N SER A 57 3.18 -0.13 -3.37
CA SER A 57 3.81 -0.52 -2.11
C SER A 57 3.42 -1.95 -1.73
N ASN A 58 4.38 -2.72 -1.19
CA ASN A 58 4.12 -4.07 -0.69
C ASN A 58 3.41 -4.08 0.69
N GLY A 59 2.38 -3.24 0.84
CA GLY A 59 1.57 -3.15 2.06
C GLY A 59 2.36 -2.63 3.28
N CYS A 60 2.08 -3.18 4.46
CA CYS A 60 2.78 -2.82 5.70
C CYS A 60 3.09 -4.10 6.49
N SER A 61 4.36 -4.32 6.81
CA SER A 61 4.79 -5.46 7.63
C SER A 61 4.51 -5.20 9.11
N THR A 62 3.26 -5.37 9.54
CA THR A 62 2.96 -5.51 10.96
C THR A 62 2.83 -7.00 11.27
N GLY A 63 3.87 -7.54 11.90
CA GLY A 63 3.90 -8.93 12.34
C GLY A 63 2.82 -9.18 13.40
N LEU A 64 1.99 -10.18 13.12
CA LEU A 64 1.06 -10.85 14.05
C LEU A 64 -0.19 -10.07 14.46
N VAL A 65 -1.34 -10.59 14.02
CA VAL A 65 -2.60 -10.72 14.78
C VAL A 65 -2.82 -9.63 15.84
N THR A 66 -3.00 -8.39 15.40
CA THR A 66 -3.72 -7.43 16.23
C THR A 66 -4.46 -6.48 15.30
N LEU A 67 -5.73 -6.29 15.58
CA LEU A 67 -6.53 -5.18 15.06
C LEU A 67 -5.82 -3.87 15.39
N SER A 68 -4.89 -3.44 14.54
CA SER A 68 -4.44 -2.07 14.55
C SER A 68 -4.17 -1.65 13.10
N ILE A 69 -5.25 -1.15 12.53
CA ILE A 69 -5.25 0.28 12.33
C ILE A 69 -4.48 0.92 13.52
N TYR A 70 -3.20 1.23 13.33
CA TYR A 70 -2.53 2.32 14.02
C TYR A 70 -2.95 3.57 13.20
N CYS A 71 -4.24 3.88 12.99
CA CYS A 71 -5.24 4.58 13.82
C CYS A 71 -4.80 5.42 15.02
N ASP A 72 -3.60 5.31 15.57
CA ASP A 72 -3.23 6.17 16.70
C ASP A 72 -3.16 7.67 16.35
N GLU A 73 -3.09 8.04 15.07
CA GLU A 73 -3.30 9.45 14.66
C GLU A 73 -4.58 9.72 13.87
N ILE A 74 -5.30 8.69 13.41
CA ILE A 74 -6.59 8.91 12.69
C ILE A 74 -7.72 9.18 13.69
N ILE A 75 -7.62 8.68 14.93
CA ILE A 75 -8.57 9.03 16.00
C ILE A 75 -8.35 10.48 16.51
N GLY A 76 -7.23 11.12 16.18
CA GLY A 76 -6.95 12.53 16.52
C GLY A 76 -7.37 13.56 15.46
N PHE A 77 -7.89 13.14 14.30
CA PHE A 77 -8.11 14.01 13.13
C PHE A 77 -9.53 14.03 12.57
N MET A 78 -10.52 13.52 13.29
CA MET A 78 -11.93 13.86 13.03
C MET A 78 -12.38 15.01 13.94
N PRO A 79 -12.57 16.24 13.44
CA PRO A 79 -13.72 17.05 13.82
C PRO A 79 -15.03 16.44 13.26
#